data_AF-A0A9N8PDP7-F1
#
_entry.id   AF-A0A9N8PDP7-F1
#
_cell.length_a   1.000
_cell.length_b   1.000
_cell.length_c   1.000
_cell.angle_alpha   90.00
_cell.angle_beta   90.00
_cell.angle_gamma   90.00
#
_symmetry.space_group_name_H-M   'P 1'
#
loop_
_entity.id
_entity.type
_entity.pdbx_description
1 polymer ?
#
loop_
_entity_poly.entity_id
_entity_poly.type
_entity_poly.pdbx_seq_one_letter_code
_entity_poly.pdbx_strand_id
1 'polypeptide(L)'
;MAEHASNVFQSRLFTFRSGENGASTTIHSGAVAAVSTPLKMMMEEETSDGLKTSATLHGVREEDLLRFCDFCYTSTYTDPYPIVVKPATPAIESGVNNGPGNGAGTSTALITTDDTTTQPPAAKRPRTESPARFNGFGRPGVLGASPAPEVNTSLNLNNKLKLQSVFVNTIYTTAAPRVFGTNTRKSNGVLTNENHTNVFIAHAAMHALAVNYEIGKLKTLSLQKLADKLMRFDCKPERVGDVLALIRWVYSTESQMPRDMPELRDVVVRYVASEVSGFGNSEEFGELLKEGGCFVKDFWAMVYSSLF
;
A
#
# COMPACT_ATOMS: atom_id res chain seq x y z
N MET A 1 -8.19 30.46 14.70
CA MET A 1 -8.30 29.43 13.64
C MET A 1 -9.00 29.93 12.38
N ALA A 2 -9.99 30.84 12.45
CA ALA A 2 -10.71 31.32 11.26
C ALA A 2 -9.88 32.20 10.29
N GLU A 3 -8.94 33.02 10.79
CA GLU A 3 -8.13 33.91 9.93
C GLU A 3 -7.16 33.17 8.99
N HIS A 4 -6.61 32.02 9.41
CA HIS A 4 -5.72 31.22 8.54
C HIS A 4 -6.50 30.52 7.41
N ALA A 5 -7.72 30.06 7.67
CA ALA A 5 -8.55 29.38 6.66
C ALA A 5 -9.07 30.35 5.59
N SER A 6 -9.44 31.58 5.97
CA SER A 6 -9.87 32.62 5.03
C SER A 6 -8.77 32.98 4.02
N ASN A 7 -7.50 32.89 4.44
CA ASN A 7 -6.35 33.23 3.60
C ASN A 7 -6.03 32.15 2.55
N VAL A 8 -6.33 30.87 2.84
CA VAL A 8 -6.09 29.78 1.88
C VAL A 8 -7.01 29.89 0.67
N PHE A 9 -8.33 30.06 0.87
CA PHE A 9 -9.29 30.11 -0.25
C PHE A 9 -9.27 31.42 -1.03
N GLN A 10 -8.62 32.46 -0.49
CA GLN A 10 -8.37 33.72 -1.20
C GLN A 10 -7.02 33.74 -1.91
N SER A 11 -6.14 32.76 -1.61
CA SER A 11 -4.87 32.65 -2.30
C SER A 11 -5.05 32.24 -3.76
N ARG A 12 -4.09 32.63 -4.60
CA ARG A 12 -4.12 32.28 -6.02
C ARG A 12 -4.08 30.76 -6.22
N LEU A 13 -4.61 30.32 -7.35
CA LEU A 13 -4.48 28.94 -7.78
C LEU A 13 -3.11 28.71 -8.43
N PHE A 14 -2.57 27.51 -8.20
CA PHE A 14 -1.34 27.03 -8.81
C PHE A 14 -1.55 25.61 -9.33
N THR A 15 -1.04 25.31 -10.51
CA THR A 15 -1.22 24.02 -11.17
C THR A 15 0.03 23.16 -11.05
N PHE A 16 -0.06 22.03 -10.37
CA PHE A 16 0.99 21.02 -10.37
C PHE A 16 0.75 20.01 -11.48
N ARG A 17 1.83 19.59 -12.16
CA ARG A 17 1.80 18.56 -13.20
C ARG A 17 2.55 17.32 -12.72
N SER A 18 1.95 16.15 -12.92
CA SER A 18 2.61 14.85 -12.79
C SER A 18 3.65 14.71 -13.90
N GLY A 19 4.87 14.33 -13.52
CA GLY A 19 5.97 14.15 -14.48
C GLY A 19 5.80 12.95 -15.42
N GLU A 20 4.91 11.99 -15.13
CA GLU A 20 4.80 10.73 -15.90
C GLU A 20 3.81 10.80 -17.06
N ASN A 21 2.65 11.41 -16.84
CA ASN A 21 1.54 11.42 -17.81
C ASN A 21 1.08 12.84 -18.18
N GLY A 22 1.68 13.88 -17.58
CA GLY A 22 1.32 15.28 -17.79
C GLY A 22 -0.03 15.67 -17.17
N ALA A 23 -0.70 14.77 -16.45
CA ALA A 23 -1.92 15.07 -15.71
C ALA A 23 -1.64 16.19 -14.71
N SER A 24 -2.63 17.04 -14.48
CA SER A 24 -2.42 18.26 -13.70
C SER A 24 -3.56 18.52 -12.74
N THR A 25 -3.21 18.92 -11.53
CA THR A 25 -4.16 19.28 -10.49
C THR A 25 -3.90 20.71 -10.05
N THR A 26 -4.99 21.47 -9.91
CA THR A 26 -4.94 22.87 -9.47
C THR A 26 -5.28 22.95 -7.99
N ILE A 27 -4.47 23.69 -7.22
CA ILE A 27 -4.58 23.84 -5.77
C ILE A 27 -4.35 25.29 -5.35
N HIS A 28 -4.93 25.71 -4.23
CA HIS A 28 -4.66 27.00 -3.61
C HIS A 28 -3.19 27.08 -3.15
N SER A 29 -2.44 28.07 -3.64
CA SER A 29 -1.02 28.22 -3.32
C SER A 29 -0.80 28.41 -1.82
N GLY A 30 -1.74 29.04 -1.12
CA GLY A 30 -1.72 29.21 0.34
C GLY A 30 -1.76 27.89 1.10
N ALA A 31 -2.49 26.88 0.60
CA ALA A 31 -2.54 25.55 1.22
C ALA A 31 -1.18 24.86 1.15
N VAL A 32 -0.52 24.95 0.00
CA VAL A 32 0.80 24.34 -0.23
C VAL A 32 1.90 25.08 0.50
N ALA A 33 1.86 26.43 0.47
CA ALA A 33 2.82 27.27 1.15
C ALA A 33 2.80 27.10 2.67
N ALA A 34 1.65 26.73 3.24
CA ALA A 34 1.52 26.46 4.67
C ALA A 34 2.23 25.16 5.10
N VAL A 35 2.51 24.24 4.18
CA VAL A 35 3.10 22.92 4.50
C VAL A 35 4.51 22.74 3.96
N SER A 36 4.97 23.57 3.02
CA SER A 36 6.28 23.43 2.38
C SER A 36 6.90 24.77 2.01
N THR A 37 8.01 25.12 2.66
CA THR A 37 8.83 26.29 2.29
C THR A 37 9.46 26.14 0.90
N PRO A 38 10.05 24.98 0.51
CA PRO A 38 10.57 24.81 -0.84
C PRO A 38 9.52 25.00 -1.93
N LEU A 39 8.31 24.46 -1.77
CA LEU A 39 7.23 24.65 -2.74
C LEU A 39 6.71 26.08 -2.73
N LYS A 40 6.66 26.75 -1.57
CA LYS A 40 6.32 28.18 -1.50
C LYS A 40 7.27 29.01 -2.38
N MET A 41 8.58 28.84 -2.18
CA MET A 41 9.59 29.55 -2.98
C MET A 41 9.47 29.22 -4.46
N MET A 42 9.22 27.97 -4.81
CA MET A 42 9.00 27.54 -6.20
C MET A 42 7.78 28.23 -6.83
N MET A 43 6.70 28.41 -6.07
CA MET A 43 5.50 29.10 -6.57
C MET A 43 5.73 30.61 -6.68
N GLU A 44 6.53 31.22 -5.80
CA GLU A 44 6.80 32.66 -5.79
C GLU A 44 7.83 33.12 -6.85
N GLU A 45 8.41 32.17 -7.60
CA GLU A 45 9.34 32.45 -8.69
C GLU A 45 8.67 33.24 -9.84
N GLU A 46 9.37 34.23 -10.38
CA GLU A 46 8.94 34.99 -11.56
C GLU A 46 9.49 34.39 -12.86
N THR A 47 8.66 34.40 -13.89
CA THR A 47 8.97 33.99 -15.26
C THR A 47 8.86 35.20 -16.19
N SER A 48 9.25 35.05 -17.46
CA SER A 48 9.11 36.13 -18.47
C SER A 48 7.67 36.64 -18.60
N ASP A 49 6.69 35.79 -18.27
CA ASP A 49 5.26 36.06 -18.44
C ASP A 49 4.59 36.47 -17.10
N GLY A 50 5.40 36.77 -16.07
CA GLY A 50 4.96 37.10 -14.72
C GLY A 50 5.15 35.94 -13.73
N LEU A 51 4.39 35.96 -12.63
CA LEU A 51 4.53 34.97 -11.55
C LEU A 51 4.24 33.54 -12.05
N LYS A 52 5.06 32.58 -11.63
CA LYS A 52 4.89 31.18 -12.04
C LYS A 52 3.50 30.66 -11.67
N THR A 53 2.81 30.08 -12.66
CA THR A 53 1.44 29.55 -12.49
C THR A 53 1.38 28.03 -12.44
N SER A 54 2.45 27.35 -12.86
CA SER A 54 2.52 25.90 -12.80
C SER A 54 3.94 25.36 -12.59
N ALA A 55 4.04 24.15 -12.05
CA ALA A 55 5.30 23.43 -11.92
C ALA A 55 5.08 21.92 -12.06
N THR A 56 6.09 21.21 -12.55
CA THR A 56 6.10 19.76 -12.66
C THR A 56 6.75 19.16 -11.41
N LEU A 57 6.07 18.20 -10.79
CA LEU A 57 6.65 17.35 -9.75
C LEU A 57 7.13 16.05 -10.40
N HIS A 58 8.44 15.90 -10.54
CA HIS A 58 9.05 14.72 -11.15
C HIS A 58 8.91 13.50 -10.23
N GLY A 59 8.62 12.33 -10.81
CA GLY A 59 8.45 11.08 -10.07
C GLY A 59 7.17 11.01 -9.21
N VAL A 60 6.20 11.89 -9.45
CA VAL A 60 4.91 11.89 -8.75
C VAL A 60 3.80 11.50 -9.72
N ARG A 61 3.09 10.41 -9.42
CA ARG A 61 1.91 9.95 -10.17
C ARG A 61 0.71 10.87 -9.94
N GLU A 62 -0.25 10.83 -10.84
CA GLU A 62 -1.48 11.63 -10.73
C GLU A 62 -2.23 11.34 -9.43
N GLU A 63 -2.39 10.07 -9.05
CA GLU A 63 -3.08 9.69 -7.82
C GLU A 63 -2.34 10.16 -6.56
N ASP A 64 -1.01 10.26 -6.61
CA ASP A 64 -0.20 10.73 -5.49
C ASP A 64 -0.25 12.26 -5.40
N LEU A 65 -0.40 12.95 -6.54
CA LEU A 65 -0.67 14.38 -6.56
C LEU A 65 -2.03 14.70 -5.91
N LEU A 66 -3.07 13.92 -6.20
CA LEU A 66 -4.38 14.09 -5.54
C LEU A 66 -4.31 13.84 -4.03
N ARG A 67 -3.56 12.82 -3.58
CA ARG A 67 -3.29 12.59 -2.15
C ARG A 67 -2.54 13.74 -1.50
N PHE A 68 -1.58 14.32 -2.21
CA PHE A 68 -0.87 15.52 -1.75
C PHE A 68 -1.82 16.72 -1.62
N CYS A 69 -2.75 16.89 -2.56
CA CYS A 69 -3.77 17.93 -2.45
C CYS A 69 -4.70 17.70 -1.26
N ASP A 70 -5.19 16.47 -1.04
CA ASP A 70 -5.98 16.10 0.14
C ASP A 70 -5.23 16.48 1.44
N PHE A 71 -3.94 16.14 1.52
CA PHE A 71 -3.08 16.51 2.65
C PHE A 71 -2.96 18.01 2.88
N CYS A 72 -2.76 18.80 1.83
CA CYS A 72 -2.65 20.26 1.97
C CYS A 72 -3.91 20.88 2.59
N TYR A 73 -5.09 20.31 2.34
CA TYR A 73 -6.35 20.83 2.90
C TYR A 73 -6.73 20.20 4.25
N THR A 74 -6.47 18.91 4.44
CA THR A 74 -7.02 18.16 5.58
C THR A 74 -5.95 17.76 6.60
N SER A 75 -4.66 17.99 6.32
CA SER A 75 -3.52 17.48 7.09
C SER A 75 -3.47 15.95 7.19
N THR A 76 -4.23 15.25 6.35
CA THR A 76 -4.22 13.79 6.18
C THR A 76 -4.48 13.46 4.71
N TYR A 77 -4.38 12.20 4.29
CA TYR A 77 -4.76 11.84 2.94
C TYR A 77 -5.45 10.49 2.90
N THR A 78 -6.33 10.31 1.92
CA THR A 78 -7.09 9.06 1.76
C THR A 78 -6.19 7.88 1.40
N ASP A 79 -6.33 6.78 2.14
CA ASP A 79 -5.58 5.55 1.87
C ASP A 79 -6.04 4.94 0.52
N PRO A 80 -5.11 4.48 -0.33
CA PRO A 80 -5.44 3.66 -1.49
C PRO A 80 -6.09 2.33 -1.08
N TYR A 81 -6.93 1.80 -1.95
CA TYR A 81 -7.53 0.48 -1.78
C TYR A 81 -6.72 -0.59 -2.52
N PRO A 82 -6.58 -1.80 -1.96
CA PRO A 82 -6.03 -2.94 -2.68
C PRO A 82 -6.90 -3.31 -3.90
N ILE A 83 -6.27 -3.85 -4.94
CA ILE A 83 -6.98 -4.29 -6.15
C ILE A 83 -7.31 -5.78 -6.01
N VAL A 84 -8.58 -6.15 -6.11
CA VAL A 84 -9.00 -7.56 -6.06
C VAL A 84 -8.58 -8.25 -7.37
N VAL A 85 -7.67 -9.22 -7.29
CA VAL A 85 -7.29 -10.06 -8.44
C VAL A 85 -8.32 -11.17 -8.58
N LYS A 86 -9.10 -11.13 -9.68
CA LYS A 86 -9.97 -12.25 -10.04
C LYS A 86 -9.09 -13.39 -10.57
N PRO A 87 -9.21 -14.63 -10.08
CA PRO A 87 -8.50 -15.76 -10.68
C PRO A 87 -8.93 -15.89 -12.15
N ALA A 88 -7.96 -16.07 -13.04
CA ALA A 88 -8.24 -16.33 -14.45
C ALA A 88 -9.07 -17.62 -14.55
N THR A 89 -10.28 -17.53 -15.11
CA THR A 89 -11.08 -18.70 -15.42
C THR A 89 -10.30 -19.52 -16.45
N PRO A 90 -9.97 -20.80 -16.19
CA PRO A 90 -9.33 -21.63 -17.21
C PRO A 90 -10.31 -21.74 -18.38
N ALA A 91 -9.88 -21.27 -19.55
CA ALA A 91 -10.62 -21.46 -20.78
C ALA A 91 -10.75 -22.98 -21.01
N ILE A 92 -11.98 -23.48 -20.94
CA ILE A 92 -12.28 -24.84 -21.40
C ILE A 92 -12.07 -24.80 -22.92
N GLU A 93 -10.98 -25.41 -23.39
CA GLU A 93 -10.77 -25.70 -24.81
C GLU A 93 -11.91 -26.62 -25.28
N SER A 94 -12.96 -26.02 -25.83
CA SER A 94 -13.92 -26.74 -26.67
C SER A 94 -13.40 -26.64 -28.10
N GLY A 95 -12.78 -27.72 -28.56
CA GLY A 95 -12.29 -27.85 -29.93
C GLY A 95 -13.43 -27.72 -30.95
N VAL A 96 -13.19 -26.90 -31.97
CA VAL A 96 -13.95 -26.95 -33.23
C VAL A 96 -12.96 -26.82 -34.39
N ASN A 97 -12.92 -27.85 -35.24
CA ASN A 97 -12.19 -27.87 -36.49
C ASN A 97 -12.86 -27.01 -37.57
N ASN A 98 -12.01 -26.30 -38.31
CA ASN A 98 -12.04 -25.93 -39.74
C ASN A 98 -13.12 -25.00 -40.33
N GLY A 99 -12.62 -23.91 -40.94
CA GLY A 99 -13.19 -23.25 -42.12
C GLY A 99 -12.61 -21.84 -42.37
N PRO A 100 -11.94 -21.55 -43.52
CA PRO A 100 -11.34 -20.25 -43.80
C PRO A 100 -12.30 -19.34 -44.59
N GLY A 101 -12.34 -18.04 -44.26
CA GLY A 101 -13.14 -17.08 -45.02
C GLY A 101 -12.86 -15.62 -44.64
N ASN A 102 -12.27 -14.89 -45.58
CA ASN A 102 -11.98 -13.45 -45.58
C ASN A 102 -13.14 -12.54 -45.21
N GLY A 103 -12.84 -11.38 -44.64
CA GLY A 103 -13.74 -10.21 -44.67
C GLY A 103 -13.36 -9.08 -43.72
N ALA A 104 -12.83 -7.99 -44.28
CA ALA A 104 -12.56 -6.73 -43.60
C ALA A 104 -13.84 -6.05 -43.06
N GLY A 105 -13.74 -5.28 -41.98
CA GLY A 105 -14.85 -4.48 -41.48
C GLY A 105 -14.56 -3.69 -40.22
N THR A 106 -14.41 -2.39 -40.42
CA THR A 106 -14.27 -1.29 -39.45
C THR A 106 -15.39 -1.16 -38.42
N SER A 107 -14.99 -0.83 -37.19
CA SER A 107 -15.52 0.27 -36.35
C SER A 107 -16.90 0.16 -35.67
N THR A 108 -16.87 0.64 -34.42
CA THR A 108 -17.86 1.47 -33.70
C THR A 108 -18.81 0.81 -32.69
N ALA A 109 -18.63 1.26 -31.45
CA ALA A 109 -19.52 1.46 -30.30
C ALA A 109 -20.92 0.84 -30.29
N LEU A 110 -21.38 0.45 -29.09
CA LEU A 110 -22.69 0.89 -28.61
C LEU A 110 -22.76 0.84 -27.08
N ILE A 111 -23.15 1.99 -26.53
CA ILE A 111 -23.55 2.27 -25.17
C ILE A 111 -24.92 1.62 -24.93
N THR A 112 -25.16 1.09 -23.73
CA THR A 112 -26.52 1.11 -23.17
C THR A 112 -26.43 1.32 -21.66
N THR A 113 -26.83 2.53 -21.27
CA THR A 113 -27.25 2.92 -19.93
C THR A 113 -28.52 2.18 -19.56
N ASP A 114 -28.65 1.76 -18.30
CA ASP A 114 -29.98 1.79 -17.69
C ASP A 114 -29.88 2.15 -16.20
N ASP A 115 -30.68 3.16 -15.89
CA ASP A 115 -30.90 3.82 -14.61
C ASP A 115 -32.31 3.41 -14.17
N THR A 116 -32.49 2.85 -12.97
CA THR A 116 -33.78 2.93 -12.26
C THR A 116 -33.58 2.78 -10.75
N THR A 117 -33.92 3.87 -10.08
CA THR A 117 -34.12 4.08 -8.65
C THR A 117 -35.30 3.28 -8.08
N THR A 118 -35.21 2.71 -6.87
CA THR A 118 -36.12 2.94 -5.70
C THR A 118 -36.01 1.89 -4.58
N GLN A 119 -35.71 2.40 -3.37
CA GLN A 119 -36.07 2.05 -1.97
C GLN A 119 -36.33 0.60 -1.43
N PRO A 120 -36.12 0.39 -0.10
CA PRO A 120 -35.96 -0.91 0.56
C PRO A 120 -37.25 -1.46 1.19
N PRO A 121 -37.34 -2.78 1.46
CA PRO A 121 -38.36 -3.31 2.34
C PRO A 121 -37.87 -3.56 3.78
N ALA A 122 -38.83 -3.36 4.66
CA ALA A 122 -38.77 -3.27 6.09
C ALA A 122 -38.49 -4.58 6.84
N ALA A 123 -38.10 -4.39 8.09
CA ALA A 123 -37.90 -5.37 9.13
C ALA A 123 -39.10 -6.30 9.37
N LYS A 124 -38.81 -7.61 9.55
CA LYS A 124 -39.61 -8.54 10.36
C LYS A 124 -38.71 -9.50 11.13
N ARG A 125 -38.60 -9.29 12.45
CA ARG A 125 -38.52 -10.36 13.47
C ARG A 125 -39.96 -10.87 13.73
N PRO A 126 -40.23 -11.95 14.49
CA PRO A 126 -39.35 -12.79 15.32
C PRO A 126 -39.58 -14.31 15.13
N ARG A 127 -38.72 -15.16 15.72
CA ARG A 127 -39.15 -16.13 16.75
C ARG A 127 -37.97 -16.84 17.41
N THR A 128 -38.11 -16.89 18.72
CA THR A 128 -37.31 -17.51 19.76
C THR A 128 -37.52 -19.02 19.76
N GLU A 129 -36.47 -19.82 19.92
CA GLU A 129 -36.52 -21.10 20.63
C GLU A 129 -35.10 -21.58 21.01
N SER A 130 -34.97 -21.95 22.28
CA SER A 130 -33.85 -22.59 23.00
C SER A 130 -34.46 -23.06 24.34
N PRO A 131 -33.86 -23.95 25.14
CA PRO A 131 -32.57 -24.66 25.02
C PRO A 131 -32.62 -26.16 25.44
N ALA A 132 -31.51 -26.90 25.30
CA ALA A 132 -30.93 -27.85 26.29
C ALA A 132 -29.81 -28.70 25.63
N ARG A 133 -28.52 -28.55 26.00
CA ARG A 133 -27.78 -29.27 27.08
C ARG A 133 -27.73 -30.80 26.92
N PHE A 134 -26.54 -31.37 26.67
CA PHE A 134 -25.82 -32.21 27.65
C PHE A 134 -24.36 -32.51 27.24
N ASN A 135 -23.54 -32.78 28.27
CA ASN A 135 -22.08 -32.83 28.34
C ASN A 135 -21.43 -34.11 27.76
N GLY A 136 -20.10 -34.08 27.56
CA GLY A 136 -19.29 -35.31 27.54
C GLY A 136 -17.79 -35.11 27.28
N PHE A 137 -17.02 -34.88 28.34
CA PHE A 137 -15.56 -35.06 28.38
C PHE A 137 -15.21 -36.57 28.28
N GLY A 138 -14.14 -36.93 27.55
CA GLY A 138 -13.56 -38.27 27.64
C GLY A 138 -12.56 -38.64 26.53
N ARG A 139 -11.27 -38.45 26.79
CA ARG A 139 -10.15 -39.29 26.30
C ARG A 139 -10.02 -40.51 27.25
N PRO A 140 -9.36 -41.66 26.91
CA PRO A 140 -8.00 -41.71 26.32
C PRO A 140 -7.60 -42.94 25.45
N GLY A 141 -6.44 -42.80 24.78
CA GLY A 141 -5.41 -43.83 24.53
C GLY A 141 -5.42 -44.57 23.18
N VAL A 142 -4.33 -45.07 22.59
CA VAL A 142 -2.87 -45.12 22.88
C VAL A 142 -2.19 -45.77 21.64
N LEU A 143 -0.94 -45.37 21.32
CA LEU A 143 0.15 -46.01 20.53
C LEU A 143 0.14 -46.15 18.99
N GLY A 144 1.25 -45.67 18.38
CA GLY A 144 1.74 -46.05 17.05
C GLY A 144 2.79 -45.06 16.49
N ALA A 145 4.07 -45.44 16.51
CA ALA A 145 5.24 -44.57 16.30
C ALA A 145 5.58 -44.23 14.83
N SER A 146 6.17 -43.04 14.61
CA SER A 146 7.38 -42.83 13.78
C SER A 146 7.90 -41.38 13.98
N PRO A 147 9.19 -41.13 14.30
CA PRO A 147 9.71 -39.77 14.41
C PRO A 147 10.19 -39.27 13.05
N ALA A 148 9.43 -38.35 12.45
CA ALA A 148 9.91 -37.46 11.40
C ALA A 148 10.59 -36.22 12.05
N PRO A 149 11.49 -35.50 11.36
CA PRO A 149 12.38 -34.54 12.01
C PRO A 149 11.62 -33.25 12.39
N GLU A 150 11.20 -33.14 13.64
CA GLU A 150 10.58 -31.92 14.23
C GLU A 150 11.60 -30.84 14.65
N VAL A 151 12.78 -30.76 14.00
CA VAL A 151 13.83 -29.82 14.44
C VAL A 151 13.73 -28.44 13.77
N ASN A 152 12.93 -28.27 12.72
CA ASN A 152 12.88 -26.99 11.98
C ASN A 152 11.70 -26.06 12.35
N THR A 153 10.67 -26.55 13.02
CA THR A 153 9.44 -25.74 13.26
C THR A 153 9.57 -24.83 14.47
N SER A 154 10.23 -25.27 15.54
CA SER A 154 10.40 -24.50 16.78
C SER A 154 11.44 -23.38 16.64
N LEU A 155 12.54 -23.63 15.91
CA LEU A 155 13.56 -22.63 15.61
C LEU A 155 13.04 -21.55 14.64
N ASN A 156 12.26 -21.95 13.64
CA ASN A 156 11.66 -21.01 12.69
C ASN A 156 10.60 -20.11 13.37
N LEU A 157 9.78 -20.67 14.28
CA LEU A 157 8.78 -19.88 15.03
C LEU A 157 9.45 -18.89 15.99
N ASN A 158 10.50 -19.30 16.69
CA ASN A 158 11.26 -18.40 17.58
C ASN A 158 11.93 -17.27 16.80
N ASN A 159 12.52 -17.58 15.65
CA ASN A 159 13.12 -16.57 14.77
C ASN A 159 12.07 -15.65 14.16
N LYS A 160 10.91 -16.17 13.74
CA LYS A 160 9.78 -15.36 13.25
C LYS A 160 9.26 -14.42 14.33
N LEU A 161 9.05 -14.90 15.56
CA LEU A 161 8.62 -14.05 16.68
C LEU A 161 9.68 -12.99 17.03
N LYS A 162 10.97 -13.36 17.00
CA LYS A 162 12.08 -12.41 17.21
C LYS A 162 12.08 -11.34 16.12
N LEU A 163 11.97 -11.71 14.85
CA LEU A 163 12.00 -10.79 13.72
C LEU A 163 10.72 -9.94 13.62
N GLN A 164 9.54 -10.47 13.97
CA GLN A 164 8.32 -9.68 14.12
C GLN A 164 8.45 -8.61 15.20
N SER A 165 9.11 -8.92 16.33
CA SER A 165 9.38 -7.91 17.36
C SER A 165 10.27 -6.76 16.86
N VAL A 166 11.15 -7.03 15.88
CA VAL A 166 12.01 -6.01 15.27
C VAL A 166 11.17 -4.94 14.57
N PHE A 167 10.06 -5.31 13.93
CA PHE A 167 9.19 -4.36 13.23
C PHE A 167 8.18 -3.68 14.15
N VAL A 168 7.66 -4.40 15.16
CA VAL A 168 6.63 -3.90 16.09
C VAL A 168 7.19 -2.86 17.08
N ASN A 169 8.44 -3.00 17.53
CA ASN A 169 9.04 -2.11 18.55
C ASN A 169 9.70 -0.85 17.98
N THR A 170 9.22 -0.35 16.85
CA THR A 170 9.84 0.78 16.13
C THR A 170 9.21 2.12 16.41
N ILE A 171 10.00 3.19 16.26
CA ILE A 171 9.58 4.58 16.48
C ILE A 171 8.46 5.05 15.54
N TYR A 172 8.20 4.32 14.45
CA TYR A 172 7.14 4.62 13.49
C TYR A 172 5.78 4.08 13.93
N THR A 173 5.75 3.24 14.97
CA THR A 173 4.54 2.60 15.48
C THR A 173 3.99 3.40 16.66
N THR A 174 2.80 3.99 16.50
CA THR A 174 2.12 4.66 17.61
C THR A 174 1.48 3.60 18.53
N ALA A 175 1.87 3.58 19.81
CA ALA A 175 1.32 2.70 20.86
C ALA A 175 -0.12 3.05 21.32
N ALA A 176 -0.87 3.81 20.53
CA ALA A 176 -2.24 4.17 20.88
C ALA A 176 -3.15 2.94 20.71
N PRO A 177 -4.12 2.72 21.62
CA PRO A 177 -5.15 1.71 21.43
C PRO A 177 -5.83 1.99 20.09
N ARG A 178 -5.85 0.99 19.20
CA ARG A 178 -6.48 1.06 17.89
C ARG A 178 -7.99 1.24 18.05
N VAL A 179 -8.44 2.47 18.30
CA VAL A 179 -9.85 2.85 18.30
C VAL A 179 -10.09 3.68 17.04
N PHE A 180 -10.07 3.02 15.88
CA PHE A 180 -10.69 3.56 14.68
C PHE A 180 -11.28 2.40 13.89
N GLY A 181 -12.56 2.57 13.54
CA GLY A 181 -13.47 1.53 13.07
C GLY A 181 -12.84 0.62 12.05
N THR A 182 -12.68 -0.64 12.44
CA THR A 182 -12.62 -1.73 11.50
C THR A 182 -13.95 -1.74 10.74
N ASN A 183 -14.02 -1.06 9.60
CA ASN A 183 -14.83 -1.54 8.50
C ASN A 183 -14.17 -2.82 7.94
N THR A 184 -13.90 -3.79 8.81
CA THR A 184 -13.88 -5.19 8.42
C THR A 184 -15.31 -5.47 8.01
N ARG A 185 -15.63 -5.27 6.73
CA ARG A 185 -16.68 -6.06 6.12
C ARG A 185 -16.32 -7.49 6.50
N LYS A 186 -17.18 -8.15 7.28
CA LYS A 186 -17.07 -9.59 7.51
C LYS A 186 -17.00 -10.19 6.12
N SER A 187 -15.80 -10.61 5.68
CA SER A 187 -15.68 -11.30 4.42
C SER A 187 -16.41 -12.62 4.64
N ASN A 188 -17.48 -12.81 3.90
CA ASN A 188 -18.17 -14.09 3.85
C ASN A 188 -17.21 -15.09 3.19
N GLY A 189 -16.27 -15.66 3.94
CA GLY A 189 -15.47 -16.84 3.56
C GLY A 189 -14.62 -16.78 2.28
N VAL A 190 -14.67 -15.71 1.48
CA VAL A 190 -13.86 -15.58 0.26
C VAL A 190 -12.51 -14.99 0.66
N LEU A 191 -11.46 -15.80 0.54
CA LEU A 191 -10.08 -15.34 0.53
C LEU A 191 -9.91 -14.44 -0.70
N THR A 192 -10.01 -13.13 -0.52
CA THR A 192 -9.76 -12.17 -1.60
C THR A 192 -8.26 -12.11 -1.86
N ASN A 193 -7.83 -12.48 -3.07
CA ASN A 193 -6.45 -12.30 -3.52
C ASN A 193 -6.23 -10.82 -3.85
N GLU A 194 -6.02 -10.00 -2.83
CA GLU A 194 -5.86 -8.57 -2.95
C GLU A 194 -4.42 -8.18 -3.30
N ASN A 195 -4.27 -7.28 -4.27
CA ASN A 195 -3.01 -6.69 -4.67
C ASN A 195 -2.76 -5.38 -3.92
N HIS A 196 -1.70 -5.39 -3.12
CA HIS A 196 -1.31 -4.27 -2.27
C HIS A 196 -0.18 -3.42 -2.85
N THR A 197 0.35 -3.74 -4.04
CA THR A 197 1.46 -3.00 -4.67
C THR A 197 1.18 -1.49 -4.68
N ASN A 198 0.01 -1.08 -5.19
CA ASN A 198 -0.38 0.33 -5.23
C ASN A 198 -0.55 0.96 -3.86
N VAL A 199 -0.93 0.17 -2.85
CA VAL A 199 -1.10 0.65 -1.48
C VAL A 199 0.25 1.03 -0.89
N PHE A 200 1.22 0.15 -1.01
CA PHE A 200 2.56 0.39 -0.48
C PHE A 200 3.29 1.49 -1.24
N ILE A 201 3.26 1.46 -2.58
CA ILE A 201 3.91 2.46 -3.41
C ILE A 201 3.34 3.85 -3.16
N ALA A 202 2.02 4.01 -2.99
CA ALA A 202 1.44 5.32 -2.72
C ALA A 202 1.96 5.91 -1.39
N HIS A 203 2.02 5.13 -0.31
CA HIS A 203 2.55 5.64 0.96
C HIS A 203 4.06 5.95 0.86
N ALA A 204 4.82 5.13 0.15
CA ALA A 204 6.24 5.37 -0.11
C ALA A 204 6.46 6.64 -0.98
N ALA A 205 5.64 6.84 -2.02
CA ALA A 205 5.65 8.03 -2.87
C ALA A 205 5.31 9.31 -2.08
N MET A 206 4.29 9.26 -1.21
CA MET A 206 3.97 10.36 -0.32
C MET A 206 5.11 10.67 0.66
N HIS A 207 5.88 9.66 1.10
CA HIS A 207 7.08 9.87 1.91
C HIS A 207 8.21 10.53 1.12
N ALA A 208 8.50 10.03 -0.09
CA ALA A 208 9.52 10.60 -0.96
C ALA A 208 9.22 12.07 -1.31
N LEU A 209 7.96 12.37 -1.66
CA LEU A 209 7.50 13.74 -1.90
C LEU A 209 7.73 14.62 -0.67
N ALA A 210 7.40 14.11 0.52
CA ALA A 210 7.58 14.85 1.76
C ALA A 210 9.05 15.12 2.09
N VAL A 211 9.95 14.16 1.82
CA VAL A 211 11.39 14.35 2.00
C VAL A 211 11.92 15.39 1.02
N ASN A 212 11.55 15.30 -0.26
CA ASN A 212 11.99 16.22 -1.30
C ASN A 212 11.56 17.66 -1.06
N TYR A 213 10.35 17.86 -0.55
CA TYR A 213 9.77 19.19 -0.35
C TYR A 213 9.70 19.62 1.12
N GLU A 214 10.43 18.91 1.99
CA GLU A 214 10.60 19.24 3.42
C GLU A 214 9.27 19.36 4.20
N ILE A 215 8.33 18.47 3.89
CA ILE A 215 6.98 18.47 4.46
C ILE A 215 6.96 17.57 5.70
N GLY A 216 7.44 18.09 6.83
CA GLY A 216 7.67 17.28 8.05
C GLY A 216 6.46 16.45 8.52
N LYS A 217 5.27 17.05 8.59
CA LYS A 217 4.04 16.33 8.98
C LYS A 217 3.69 15.20 8.02
N LEU A 218 3.82 15.44 6.71
CA LEU A 218 3.55 14.42 5.70
C LEU A 218 4.58 13.30 5.76
N LYS A 219 5.87 13.63 5.99
CA LYS A 219 6.97 12.66 6.13
C LYS A 219 6.67 11.65 7.24
N THR A 220 6.28 12.13 8.42
CA THR A 220 5.90 11.27 9.56
C THR A 220 4.63 10.47 9.26
N LEU A 221 3.58 11.13 8.76
CA LEU A 221 2.29 10.50 8.49
C LEU A 221 2.40 9.37 7.45
N SER A 222 3.10 9.61 6.35
CA SER A 222 3.22 8.63 5.26
C SER A 222 4.01 7.39 5.67
N LEU A 223 5.08 7.59 6.45
CA LEU A 223 5.87 6.49 6.98
C LEU A 223 5.09 5.65 7.99
N GLN A 224 4.36 6.31 8.91
CA GLN A 224 3.49 5.63 9.85
C GLN A 224 2.41 4.81 9.12
N LYS A 225 1.74 5.41 8.13
CA LYS A 225 0.73 4.71 7.33
C LYS A 225 1.30 3.50 6.61
N LEU A 226 2.48 3.62 5.99
CA LEU A 226 3.16 2.48 5.35
C LEU A 226 3.44 1.37 6.36
N ALA A 227 4.06 1.70 7.49
CA ALA A 227 4.36 0.73 8.55
C ALA A 227 3.08 0.04 9.06
N ASP A 228 1.99 0.81 9.24
CA ASP A 228 0.69 0.29 9.64
C ASP A 228 0.09 -0.69 8.62
N LYS A 229 0.25 -0.43 7.32
CA LYS A 229 -0.22 -1.35 6.27
C LYS A 229 0.64 -2.61 6.21
N LEU A 230 1.96 -2.46 6.28
CA LEU A 230 2.90 -3.60 6.30
C LEU A 230 2.67 -4.50 7.52
N MET A 231 2.48 -3.94 8.72
CA MET A 231 2.20 -4.73 9.93
C MET A 231 0.90 -5.55 9.86
N ARG A 232 -0.07 -5.13 9.05
CA ARG A 232 -1.36 -5.82 8.89
C ARG A 232 -1.37 -6.74 7.68
N PHE A 233 -0.31 -6.70 6.87
CA PHE A 233 -0.20 -7.47 5.65
C PHE A 233 0.47 -8.81 5.96
N ASP A 234 -0.28 -9.88 5.76
CA ASP A 234 0.22 -11.25 5.83
C ASP A 234 0.79 -11.63 4.46
N CYS A 235 2.12 -11.63 4.34
CA CYS A 235 2.80 -11.89 3.06
C CYS A 235 2.74 -13.37 2.71
N LYS A 236 1.68 -13.75 2.01
CA LYS A 236 1.57 -15.08 1.42
C LYS A 236 2.51 -15.22 0.21
N PRO A 237 2.95 -16.44 -0.12
CA PRO A 237 3.80 -16.68 -1.29
C PRO A 237 3.26 -16.05 -2.57
N GLU A 238 1.94 -16.08 -2.79
CA GLU A 238 1.30 -15.52 -3.99
C GLU A 238 1.34 -13.99 -4.06
N ARG A 239 1.63 -13.32 -2.93
CA ARG A 239 1.69 -11.86 -2.82
C ARG A 239 3.09 -11.32 -2.54
N VAL A 240 4.12 -12.17 -2.52
CA VAL A 240 5.51 -11.71 -2.32
C VAL A 240 5.86 -10.59 -3.30
N GLY A 241 5.35 -10.69 -4.55
CA GLY A 241 5.51 -9.67 -5.58
C GLY A 241 5.08 -8.24 -5.17
N ASP A 242 4.10 -8.08 -4.27
CA ASP A 242 3.71 -6.74 -3.78
C ASP A 242 4.82 -6.10 -2.94
N VAL A 243 5.51 -6.91 -2.14
CA VAL A 243 6.63 -6.46 -1.32
C VAL A 243 7.86 -6.23 -2.19
N LEU A 244 8.13 -7.12 -3.16
CA LEU A 244 9.26 -6.93 -4.08
C LEU A 244 9.09 -5.69 -4.95
N ALA A 245 7.86 -5.38 -5.38
CA ALA A 245 7.56 -4.15 -6.10
C ALA A 245 7.85 -2.91 -5.23
N LEU A 246 7.49 -2.94 -3.95
CA LEU A 246 7.83 -1.87 -3.01
C LEU A 246 9.35 -1.73 -2.84
N ILE A 247 10.09 -2.84 -2.65
CA ILE A 247 11.56 -2.81 -2.52
C ILE A 247 12.18 -2.17 -3.76
N ARG A 248 11.83 -2.67 -4.95
CA ARG A 248 12.36 -2.16 -6.21
C ARG A 248 12.04 -0.68 -6.37
N TRP A 249 10.82 -0.26 -6.04
CA TRP A 249 10.45 1.16 -6.08
C TRP A 249 11.31 1.99 -5.13
N VAL A 250 11.42 1.62 -3.85
CA VAL A 250 12.17 2.42 -2.84
C VAL A 250 13.64 2.58 -3.23
N TYR A 251 14.31 1.49 -3.61
CA TYR A 251 15.75 1.53 -3.92
C TYR A 251 16.07 2.10 -5.31
N SER A 252 15.14 2.04 -6.26
CA SER A 252 15.30 2.70 -7.57
C SER A 252 15.02 4.20 -7.47
N THR A 253 13.96 4.58 -6.73
CA THR A 253 13.57 5.98 -6.54
C THR A 253 14.61 6.73 -5.73
N GLU A 254 15.13 6.16 -4.63
CA GLU A 254 16.19 6.81 -3.84
C GLU A 254 17.40 7.22 -4.71
N SER A 255 17.83 6.34 -5.62
CA SER A 255 18.96 6.62 -6.53
C SER A 255 18.74 7.82 -7.47
N GLN A 256 17.49 8.25 -7.65
CA GLN A 256 17.11 9.36 -8.54
C GLN A 256 16.71 10.63 -7.77
N MET A 257 16.61 10.56 -6.44
CA MET A 257 16.11 11.65 -5.62
C MET A 257 17.27 12.51 -5.11
N PRO A 258 17.08 13.83 -4.94
CA PRO A 258 18.12 14.71 -4.40
C PRO A 258 18.45 14.45 -2.93
N ARG A 259 17.58 13.75 -2.20
CA ARG A 259 17.68 13.51 -0.76
C ARG A 259 17.45 12.04 -0.45
N ASP A 260 18.30 11.50 0.42
CA ASP A 260 18.20 10.12 0.90
C ASP A 260 16.96 9.91 1.78
N MET A 261 16.48 8.66 1.85
CA MET A 261 15.29 8.26 2.61
C MET A 261 15.57 7.06 3.51
N PRO A 262 16.52 7.18 4.47
CA PRO A 262 16.94 6.05 5.29
C PRO A 262 15.81 5.47 6.14
N GLU A 263 14.86 6.30 6.58
CA GLU A 263 13.72 5.83 7.38
C GLU A 263 12.75 4.98 6.56
N LEU A 264 12.58 5.27 5.27
CA LEU A 264 11.76 4.48 4.36
C LEU A 264 12.40 3.11 4.10
N ARG A 265 13.73 3.10 3.88
CA ARG A 265 14.51 1.85 3.74
C ARG A 265 14.44 1.00 5.00
N ASP A 266 14.61 1.61 6.17
CA ASP A 266 14.52 0.89 7.45
C ASP A 266 13.18 0.18 7.57
N VAL A 267 12.05 0.89 7.37
CA VAL A 267 10.72 0.29 7.46
C VAL A 267 10.56 -0.90 6.50
N VAL A 268 10.98 -0.75 5.25
CA VAL A 268 10.84 -1.83 4.25
C VAL A 268 11.72 -3.03 4.60
N VAL A 269 13.00 -2.81 4.87
CA VAL A 269 13.96 -3.89 5.18
C VAL A 269 13.57 -4.64 6.44
N ARG A 270 13.11 -3.91 7.45
CA ARG A 270 12.70 -4.48 8.73
C ARG A 270 11.45 -5.33 8.60
N TYR A 271 10.50 -4.90 7.79
CA TYR A 271 9.35 -5.72 7.43
C TYR A 271 9.78 -7.00 6.68
N VAL A 272 10.65 -6.88 5.69
CA VAL A 272 11.16 -8.04 4.92
C VAL A 272 11.88 -9.02 5.83
N ALA A 273 12.75 -8.53 6.72
CA ALA A 273 13.42 -9.37 7.72
C ALA A 273 12.40 -10.05 8.65
N SER A 274 11.32 -9.36 9.05
CA SER A 274 10.24 -9.94 9.86
C SER A 274 9.47 -11.08 9.19
N GLU A 275 9.29 -11.01 7.87
CA GLU A 275 8.46 -11.95 7.11
C GLU A 275 9.27 -12.89 6.20
N VAL A 276 10.61 -12.84 6.23
CA VAL A 276 11.48 -13.70 5.40
C VAL A 276 11.24 -15.19 5.64
N SER A 277 10.78 -15.58 6.83
CA SER A 277 10.41 -16.96 7.11
C SER A 277 9.22 -17.46 6.27
N GLY A 278 8.33 -16.55 5.84
CA GLY A 278 7.14 -16.86 5.06
C GLY A 278 7.40 -16.97 3.56
N PHE A 279 8.27 -16.13 3.00
CA PHE A 279 8.50 -16.07 1.55
C PHE A 279 9.98 -16.17 1.12
N GLY A 280 10.92 -16.36 2.04
CA GLY A 280 12.36 -16.34 1.75
C GLY A 280 12.84 -17.46 0.80
N ASN A 281 12.07 -18.54 0.67
CA ASN A 281 12.33 -19.62 -0.28
C ASN A 281 11.65 -19.42 -1.65
N SER A 282 10.97 -18.28 -1.87
CA SER A 282 10.35 -17.97 -3.16
C SER A 282 11.42 -17.70 -4.22
N GLU A 283 11.15 -18.12 -5.45
CA GLU A 283 12.03 -17.89 -6.59
C GLU A 283 12.20 -16.39 -6.83
N GLU A 284 11.12 -15.63 -6.72
CA GLU A 284 11.10 -14.19 -6.93
C GLU A 284 11.98 -13.43 -5.93
N PHE A 285 11.99 -13.85 -4.66
CA PHE A 285 12.91 -13.28 -3.68
C PHE A 285 14.36 -13.68 -3.96
N GLY A 286 14.59 -14.93 -4.39
CA GLY A 286 15.91 -15.38 -4.83
C GLY A 286 16.48 -14.56 -5.99
N GLU A 287 15.67 -14.26 -7.00
CA GLU A 287 16.07 -13.37 -8.11
C GLU A 287 16.38 -11.95 -7.63
N LEU A 288 15.58 -11.39 -6.72
CA LEU A 288 15.88 -10.08 -6.12
C LEU A 288 17.24 -10.08 -5.39
N LEU A 289 17.61 -11.17 -4.72
CA LEU A 289 18.93 -11.27 -4.08
C LEU A 289 20.07 -11.39 -5.10
N LYS A 290 19.85 -12.04 -6.24
CA LYS A 290 20.82 -12.14 -7.35
C LYS A 290 21.06 -10.79 -8.03
N GLU A 291 20.05 -9.93 -8.10
CA GLU A 291 20.17 -8.55 -8.60
C GLU A 291 21.17 -7.72 -7.77
N GLY A 292 21.33 -8.04 -6.48
CA GLY A 292 22.27 -7.37 -5.58
C GLY A 292 21.83 -5.95 -5.19
N GLY A 293 22.80 -5.04 -5.06
CA GLY A 293 22.54 -3.62 -4.77
C GLY A 293 22.35 -3.28 -3.29
N CYS A 294 21.94 -2.04 -3.03
CA CYS A 294 21.82 -1.47 -1.68
C CYS A 294 20.79 -2.21 -0.82
N PHE A 295 19.74 -2.76 -1.43
CA PHE A 295 18.76 -3.56 -0.71
C PHE A 295 19.39 -4.79 -0.04
N VAL A 296 20.16 -5.58 -0.79
CA VAL A 296 20.79 -6.81 -0.27
C VAL A 296 21.75 -6.49 0.88
N LYS A 297 22.48 -5.37 0.77
CA LYS A 297 23.35 -4.88 1.85
C LYS A 297 22.55 -4.57 3.12
N ASP A 298 21.48 -3.79 3.01
CA ASP A 298 20.68 -3.41 4.18
C ASP A 298 19.96 -4.62 4.79
N PHE A 299 19.45 -5.51 3.94
CA PHE A 299 18.78 -6.74 4.36
C PHE A 299 19.70 -7.61 5.21
N TRP A 300 20.93 -7.88 4.74
CA TRP A 300 21.87 -8.66 5.54
C TRP A 300 22.35 -7.93 6.80
N ALA A 301 22.51 -6.61 6.75
CA ALA A 301 22.83 -5.83 7.95
C ALA A 301 21.73 -5.96 9.03
N MET A 302 20.46 -5.91 8.62
CA MET A 302 19.31 -6.09 9.50
C MET A 302 19.25 -7.51 10.07
N VAL A 303 19.37 -8.52 9.20
CA VAL A 303 19.34 -9.93 9.63
C VAL A 303 20.48 -10.23 10.61
N TYR A 304 21.71 -9.79 10.32
CA TYR A 304 22.85 -10.00 11.20
C TYR A 304 22.65 -9.32 12.56
N SER A 305 22.14 -8.09 12.57
CA SER A 305 21.85 -7.34 13.81
C SER A 305 20.69 -7.93 14.64
N SER A 306 19.85 -8.77 14.03
CA SER A 306 18.72 -9.40 14.70
C SER A 306 19.04 -10.80 15.23
N LEU A 307 20.09 -11.44 14.72
CA LEU A 307 20.51 -12.78 15.12
C LEU A 307 21.47 -12.77 16.32
N PHE A 308 22.26 -11.71 16.47
CA PHE A 308 23.23 -11.50 17.55
C PHE A 308 22.86 -10.31 18.42
#